data_AF-A0A930NLF5-F1
#
_entry.id   AF-A0A930NLF5-F1
#
_cell.length_a   1.000
_cell.length_b   1.000
_cell.length_c   1.000
_cell.angle_alpha   90.00
_cell.angle_beta   90.00
_cell.angle_gamma   90.00
#
_symmetry.space_group_name_H-M   'P 1'
#
loop_
_entity.id
_entity.type
_entity.pdbx_description
1 polymer ?
#
loop_
_entity_poly.entity_id
_entity_poly.type
_entity_poly.pdbx_seq_one_letter_code
_entity_poly.pdbx_strand_id
1 'polypeptide(L)' 'EYINCAAYGEKAEKAKEFEKGDLIHIFGYFKKREKEGKTYKNFVVKSYNKIEKKEENEEE' A
#
# COMPACT_ATOMS: atom_id res chain seq x y z
N GLU A 1 5.67 9.68 -7.41
CA GLU A 1 5.27 10.32 -6.14
C GLU A 1 5.25 9.24 -5.06
N TYR A 2 5.71 9.54 -3.84
CA TYR A 2 5.69 8.59 -2.72
C TYR A 2 4.70 9.06 -1.66
N ILE A 3 3.88 8.14 -1.15
CA ILE A 3 2.91 8.41 -0.09
C ILE A 3 3.13 7.45 1.09
N ASN A 4 2.87 7.94 2.29
CA ASN A 4 2.92 7.11 3.50
C ASN A 4 1.62 6.30 3.62
N CYS A 5 1.75 4.97 3.69
CA CYS A 5 0.63 4.05 3.90
C CYS A 5 0.67 3.49 5.32
N ALA A 6 -0.45 3.57 6.03
CA ALA A 6 -0.60 3.06 7.38
C ALA A 6 -1.48 1.81 7.38
N ALA A 7 -0.92 0.70 7.87
CA ALA A 7 -1.57 -0.58 8.03
C ALA A 7 -1.67 -0.93 9.52
N TYR A 8 -2.80 -1.50 9.95
CA TYR A 8 -3.02 -1.87 11.35
C TYR A 8 -3.68 -3.25 11.47
N GLY A 9 -3.38 -3.96 12.55
CA GLY A 9 -3.90 -5.29 12.83
C GLY A 9 -3.49 -6.30 11.74
N GLU A 10 -4.43 -7.15 11.34
CA GLU A 10 -4.21 -8.20 10.31
C GLU A 10 -3.63 -7.67 8.99
N LYS A 11 -3.92 -6.41 8.65
CA LYS A 11 -3.40 -5.75 7.44
C LYS A 11 -1.91 -5.49 7.53
N ALA A 12 -1.41 -5.20 8.73
CA ALA A 12 0.02 -5.04 8.97
C ALA A 12 0.74 -6.40 8.88
N GLU A 13 0.12 -7.48 9.35
CA GLU A 13 0.67 -8.84 9.20
C GLU A 13 0.75 -9.23 7.72
N LYS A 14 -0.34 -9.06 6.95
CA LYS A 14 -0.33 -9.31 5.50
C LYS A 14 0.72 -8.46 4.76
N ALA A 15 0.95 -7.22 5.22
CA ALA A 15 1.95 -6.36 4.60
C ALA A 15 3.39 -6.84 4.77
N LYS A 16 3.68 -7.71 5.76
CA LYS A 16 5.01 -8.31 5.95
C LYS A 16 5.34 -9.36 4.89
N GLU A 17 4.34 -9.89 4.20
CA GLU A 17 4.51 -10.87 3.11
C GLU A 17 4.94 -10.20 1.79
N PHE A 18 4.91 -8.87 1.72
CA PHE A 18 5.29 -8.12 0.53
C PHE A 18 6.77 -7.77 0.53
N GLU A 19 7.38 -7.89 -0.65
CA GLU A 19 8.78 -7.58 -0.86
C GLU A 19 8.96 -6.31 -1.70
N LYS A 20 10.14 -5.69 -1.59
CA LYS A 20 10.48 -4.53 -2.39
C LYS A 20 10.49 -4.93 -3.87
N GLY A 21 9.61 -4.31 -4.65
CA GLY A 21 9.44 -4.61 -6.08
C GLY A 21 8.08 -5.21 -6.42
N ASP A 22 7.33 -5.67 -5.42
CA ASP A 22 5.97 -6.16 -5.62
C ASP A 22 5.03 -5.06 -6.14
N LEU A 23 4.21 -5.42 -7.13
CA LEU A 23 3.11 -4.59 -7.60
C LEU A 23 1.86 -4.93 -6.81
N ILE A 24 1.35 -3.95 -6.06
CA ILE A 24 0.24 -4.16 -5.14
C ILE A 24 -0.82 -3.09 -5.38
N HIS A 25 -2.05 -3.52 -5.64
CA HIS A 25 -3.20 -2.65 -5.59
C HIS A 25 -3.64 -2.49 -4.13
N ILE A 26 -3.53 -1.27 -3.62
CA ILE A 26 -3.91 -0.91 -2.25
C ILE A 26 -5.22 -0.12 -2.30
N PHE A 27 -6.22 -0.55 -1.52
CA PHE A 27 -7.48 0.18 -1.35
C PHE A 27 -7.59 0.72 0.07
N GLY A 28 -8.07 1.95 0.21
CA GLY A 28 -8.05 2.68 1.47
C GLY A 28 -8.49 4.13 1.31
N TYR A 29 -8.11 4.98 2.27
CA TYR A 29 -8.49 6.39 2.27
C TYR A 29 -7.41 7.28 2.88
N PHE A 30 -7.34 8.54 2.45
CA PHE A 30 -6.46 9.51 3.09
C PHE A 30 -7.05 10.01 4.40
N LYS A 31 -6.27 9.90 5.48
CA LYS A 31 -6.54 10.53 6.77
C LYS A 31 -5.58 11.69 6.95
N LYS A 32 -6.14 12.90 7.03
CA LYS A 32 -5.40 14.10 7.41
C LYS A 32 -5.51 14.29 8.92
N ARG A 33 -4.40 14.63 9.56
CA ARG A 33 -4.38 15.04 10.97
C ARG A 33 -3.51 16.26 11.11
N GLU A 34 -4.03 17.27 11.77
CA GLU A 34 -3.26 18.42 12.20
C GLU A 34 -2.81 18.17 13.64
N LYS A 35 -1.51 18.35 13.88
CA LYS A 35 -0.93 18.30 15.22
C LYS A 35 0.19 19.32 15.28
N GLU A 36 0.11 20.23 16.26
CA GLU A 36 1.14 21.26 16.49
C GLU A 36 1.46 22.08 15.24
N GLY A 37 0.43 22.44 14.45
CA GLY A 37 0.57 23.20 13.21
C GLY A 37 1.12 22.41 12.01
N LYS A 38 1.42 21.11 12.17
CA LYS A 38 1.86 20.23 11.09
C LYS A 38 0.72 19.36 10.59
N THR A 39 0.59 19.27 9.27
CA THR A 39 -0.42 18.43 8.60
C THR A 39 0.19 17.12 8.15
N TYR A 40 -0.28 16.04 8.76
CA TYR A 40 0.10 14.68 8.38
C TYR A 40 -0.99 14.07 7.51
N LYS A 41 -0.65 13.67 6.29
CA LYS A 41 -1.55 12.99 5.35
C LYS A 41 -1.06 11.57 5.14
N ASN A 42 -1.72 10.61 5.77
CA ASN A 42 -1.42 9.19 5.61
C ASN A 42 -2.55 8.50 4.85
N PHE A 43 -2.22 7.53 4.01
CA PHE A 43 -3.20 6.64 3.39
C PHE A 43 -3.43 5.44 4.30
N VAL A 44 -4.60 5.35 4.91
CA VAL A 44 -4.97 4.23 5.78
C VAL A 44 -5.46 3.09 4.91
N VAL A 45 -4.79 1.95 5.00
CA VAL A 45 -5.09 0.79 4.15
C VAL A 45 -6.26 -0.01 4.70
N LYS A 46 -7.18 -0.38 3.81
CA LYS A 46 -8.28 -1.31 4.08
C LYS A 46 -8.05 -2.69 3.47
N SER A 47 -7.44 -2.78 2.29
CA SER A 47 -7.15 -4.07 1.65
C SER A 47 -5.97 -3.98 0.69
N TYR A 48 -5.40 -5.16 0.40
CA TYR A 48 -4.30 -5.35 -0.54
C TYR A 48 -4.66 -6.46 -1.52
N ASN A 49 -4.32 -6.23 -2.77
CA ASN A 49 -4.30 -7.25 -3.80
C ASN A 49 -2.93 -7.24 -4.50
N LYS A 50 -2.19 -8.35 -4.42
CA LYS A 50 -0.89 -8.48 -5.08
C LYS A 50 -1.13 -8.82 -6.54
N ILE A 51 -0.52 -8.04 -7.42
CA ILE A 51 -0.58 -8.26 -8.86
C ILE A 51 0.63 -9.12 -9.20
N GLU A 52 0.39 -10.41 -9.41
CA GLU A 52 1.40 -11.31 -9.95
C GLU A 52 1.55 -11.01 -11.45
N LYS A 53 2.77 -10.67 -11.89
CA LYS A 53 3.08 -10.74 -13.30
C LYS A 53 3.10 -12.23 -13.66
N LYS A 54 2.08 -12.68 -14.38
CA LYS A 54 2.28 -13.81 -15.27
C LYS A 54 3.19 -13.29 -16.36
N GLU A 55 4.38 -13.87 -16.49
CA GLU A 55 5.16 -13.74 -17.71
C GLU A 55 4.31 -14.36 -18.82
N GLU A 56 3.54 -13.53 -19.50
CA GLU A 56 3.12 -13.86 -20.85
C GLU A 56 4.41 -13.77 -21.66
N ASN A 57 5.04 -14.93 -21.89
CA ASN A 57 6.00 -15.11 -22.97
C ASN A 57 5.26 -14.76 -24.27
N GLU A 58 5.25 -13.48 -24.64
CA GLU A 58 5.07 -13.08 -26.03
C GLU A 58 6.35 -13.54 -26.76
N GLU A 59 6.34 -14.81 -27.18
CA GLU A 59 7.18 -15.27 -28.29
C GLU A 59 6.70 -14.53 -29.55
N GLU A 60 7.41 -13.48 -29.94
CA GLU A 60 7.46 -12.96 -31.32
C GLU A 60 8.78 -13.35 -31.99
#